data_AF-A0A2I6SDD9-F1
#
_entry.id   AF-A0A2I6SDD9-F1
#
_cell.length_a   1.000
_cell.length_b   1.000
_cell.length_c   1.000
_cell.angle_alpha   90.00
_cell.angle_beta   90.00
_cell.angle_gamma   90.00
#
_symmetry.space_group_name_H-M   'P 1'
#
loop_
_entity.id
_entity.type
_entity.pdbx_description
1 polymer ?
#
loop_
_entity_poly.entity_id
_entity_poly.type
_entity_poly.pdbx_seq_one_letter_code
_entity_poly.pdbx_strand_id
1 'polypeptide(L)'
;RDGIDYGYLGGYNYQRYNLREKDHTNVLGNIVEGNADSINKEFYGGYFRNLISLFGHIVDPVHQYGVPASVLEQYETQLRDPLFYRIAKRVLSIYYHYKNLLKPYTHEDL
;
A
#
# COMPACT_ATOMS: atom_id res chain seq x y z
N ARG A 1 -4.87 8.72 0.74
CA ARG A 1 -5.31 9.11 2.10
C ARG A 1 -6.67 9.77 2.03
N ASP A 2 -6.84 10.73 1.12
CA ASP A 2 -8.11 11.43 0.89
C ASP A 2 -9.33 10.52 0.72
N GLY A 3 -9.23 9.43 -0.06
CA GLY A 3 -10.34 8.46 -0.17
C GLY A 3 -10.75 7.81 1.17
N ILE A 4 -9.78 7.58 2.06
CA ILE A 4 -10.03 7.09 3.43
C ILE A 4 -10.76 8.17 4.24
N ASP A 5 -10.31 9.42 4.15
CA ASP A 5 -10.91 10.55 4.88
C ASP A 5 -12.33 10.86 4.40
N TYR A 6 -12.57 10.85 3.10
CA TYR A 6 -13.91 10.97 2.52
C TYR A 6 -14.83 9.80 2.91
N GLY A 7 -14.24 8.64 3.22
CA GLY A 7 -14.96 7.43 3.60
C GLY A 7 -15.39 6.57 2.42
N TYR A 8 -14.83 6.77 1.22
CA TYR A 8 -15.05 5.88 0.10
C TYR A 8 -13.85 5.81 -0.85
N LEU A 9 -13.66 4.64 -1.48
CA LEU A 9 -12.68 4.43 -2.55
C LEU A 9 -13.39 4.33 -3.90
N GLY A 10 -12.78 4.86 -4.95
CA GLY A 10 -13.31 4.84 -6.31
C GLY A 10 -12.64 3.73 -7.12
N GLY A 11 -13.43 2.76 -7.59
CA GLY A 11 -13.00 1.77 -8.57
C GLY A 11 -13.17 2.28 -10.00
N TYR A 12 -12.93 1.39 -10.97
CA TYR A 12 -13.32 1.63 -12.37
C TYR A 12 -14.83 1.86 -12.51
N ASN A 13 -15.24 2.55 -13.58
CA ASN A 13 -16.65 2.79 -13.93
C ASN A 13 -17.48 3.46 -12.81
N TYR A 14 -16.88 4.37 -12.05
CA TYR A 14 -17.54 5.10 -10.95
C TYR A 14 -18.04 4.21 -9.79
N GLN A 15 -17.57 2.95 -9.70
CA GLN A 15 -17.89 2.09 -8.57
C GLN A 15 -17.35 2.71 -7.28
N ARG A 16 -18.20 2.81 -6.25
CA ARG A 16 -17.80 3.35 -4.93
C ARG A 16 -17.78 2.24 -3.90
N TYR A 17 -16.69 2.16 -3.15
CA TYR A 17 -16.51 1.26 -2.02
C TYR A 17 -16.62 2.07 -0.74
N ASN A 18 -17.75 1.98 -0.03
CA ASN A 18 -17.98 2.73 1.20
C ASN A 18 -17.21 2.12 2.37
N LEU A 19 -16.23 2.87 2.87
CA LEU A 19 -15.33 2.43 3.92
C LEU A 19 -15.95 2.43 5.32
N ARG A 20 -17.14 3.02 5.49
CA ARG A 20 -17.84 3.12 6.79
C ARG A 20 -18.86 2.00 7.02
N GLU A 21 -19.29 1.33 5.95
CA GLU A 21 -20.32 0.29 6.01
C GLU A 21 -19.74 -1.12 6.20
N LYS A 22 -18.57 -1.38 5.61
CA LYS A 22 -17.93 -2.70 5.63
C LYS A 22 -16.41 -2.58 5.73
N ASP A 23 -15.79 -3.61 6.30
CA ASP A 23 -14.35 -3.76 6.25
C ASP A 23 -13.87 -4.06 4.82
N HIS A 24 -13.16 -3.09 4.26
CA HIS A 24 -12.53 -3.12 2.94
C HIS A 24 -11.00 -3.18 3.06
N THR A 25 -10.45 -3.71 4.15
CA THR A 25 -9.00 -3.87 4.35
C THR A 25 -8.33 -4.59 3.19
N ASN A 26 -8.97 -5.61 2.62
CA ASN A 26 -8.44 -6.33 1.45
C ASN A 26 -8.33 -5.42 0.21
N VAL A 27 -9.38 -4.63 -0.06
CA VAL A 27 -9.40 -3.66 -1.16
C VAL A 27 -8.30 -2.61 -0.98
N LEU A 28 -8.17 -2.07 0.24
CA LEU A 28 -7.10 -1.13 0.56
C LEU A 28 -5.72 -1.77 0.38
N GLY A 29 -5.57 -3.05 0.74
CA GLY A 29 -4.34 -3.80 0.54
C GLY A 29 -3.93 -3.91 -0.92
N ASN A 30 -4.87 -4.29 -1.78
CA ASN A 30 -4.62 -4.39 -3.22
C ASN A 30 -4.21 -3.05 -3.83
N ILE A 31 -4.84 -1.96 -3.39
CA ILE A 31 -4.51 -0.60 -3.82
C ILE A 31 -3.11 -0.19 -3.36
N VAL A 32 -2.80 -0.38 -2.08
CA VAL A 32 -1.52 0.07 -1.49
C VAL A 32 -0.35 -0.74 -2.03
N GLU A 33 -0.54 -2.04 -2.26
CA GLU A 33 0.45 -2.87 -2.93
C GLU A 33 0.58 -2.50 -4.41
N GLY A 34 -0.53 -2.22 -5.09
CA GLY A 34 -0.59 -2.01 -6.54
C GLY A 34 -0.59 -3.31 -7.34
N ASN A 35 -1.17 -4.37 -6.78
CA ASN A 35 -1.29 -5.67 -7.43
C ASN A 35 -2.38 -5.65 -8.54
N ALA A 36 -2.60 -6.81 -9.19
CA ALA A 36 -3.57 -6.94 -10.28
C ALA A 36 -5.02 -6.75 -9.81
N ASP A 37 -5.29 -6.99 -8.53
CA ASP A 37 -6.62 -6.90 -7.92
C ASP A 37 -6.94 -5.49 -7.39
N SER A 38 -6.10 -4.49 -7.73
CA SER A 38 -6.38 -3.10 -7.41
C SER A 38 -7.59 -2.61 -8.18
N ILE A 39 -8.58 -2.06 -7.47
CA ILE A 39 -9.85 -1.59 -8.03
C ILE A 39 -9.71 -0.45 -9.04
N ASN A 40 -8.57 0.28 -8.99
CA ASN A 40 -8.21 1.31 -9.95
C ASN A 40 -6.70 1.57 -9.90
N LYS A 41 -5.94 0.74 -10.61
CA LYS A 41 -4.47 0.80 -10.60
C LYS A 41 -3.93 2.08 -11.26
N GLU A 42 -4.60 2.59 -12.28
CA GLU A 42 -4.19 3.83 -12.97
C GLU A 42 -4.30 5.05 -12.05
N PHE A 43 -5.37 5.10 -11.25
CA PHE A 43 -5.58 6.20 -10.31
C PHE A 43 -4.71 6.10 -9.06
N TYR A 44 -4.63 4.92 -8.44
CA TYR A 44 -3.93 4.76 -7.17
C TYR A 44 -2.45 4.35 -7.29
N GLY A 45 -2.04 3.77 -8.41
CA GLY A 45 -0.71 3.24 -8.62
C GLY A 45 -0.38 2.02 -7.76
N GLY A 46 0.90 1.89 -7.39
CA GLY A 46 1.39 0.87 -6.47
C GLY A 46 2.31 1.47 -5.43
N TYR A 47 1.75 1.98 -4.33
CA TYR A 47 2.51 2.77 -3.36
C TYR A 47 3.68 2.00 -2.74
N PHE A 48 3.46 0.77 -2.28
CA PHE A 48 4.50 -0.06 -1.68
C PHE A 48 5.57 -0.46 -2.71
N ARG A 49 5.15 -0.95 -3.89
CA ARG A 49 6.07 -1.36 -4.97
C ARG A 49 6.92 -0.18 -5.47
N ASN A 50 6.32 1.00 -5.61
CA ASN A 50 7.04 2.21 -6.03
C ASN A 50 8.07 2.64 -4.98
N LEU A 51 7.79 2.51 -3.68
CA LEU A 51 8.78 2.78 -2.64
C LEU A 51 9.95 1.81 -2.69
N ILE A 52 9.67 0.50 -2.87
CA ILE A 52 10.71 -0.51 -3.01
C ILE A 52 11.60 -0.22 -4.22
N SER A 53 11.02 0.04 -5.39
CA SER A 53 11.78 0.37 -6.61
C SER A 53 12.57 1.67 -6.47
N LEU A 54 11.97 2.73 -5.90
CA LEU A 54 12.64 4.01 -5.70
C LEU A 54 13.88 3.89 -4.80
N PHE A 55 13.77 3.19 -3.67
CA PHE A 55 14.89 3.00 -2.77
C PHE A 55 15.85 1.90 -3.24
N GLY A 56 15.36 0.93 -4.01
CA GLY A 56 16.18 -0.11 -4.63
C GLY A 56 17.16 0.46 -5.64
N HIS A 57 16.71 1.38 -6.49
CA HIS A 57 17.55 2.01 -7.51
C HIS A 57 18.27 3.29 -7.04
N ILE A 58 18.33 3.59 -5.74
CA ILE A 58 18.91 4.86 -5.24
C ILE A 58 20.37 5.06 -5.67
N VAL A 59 21.12 3.97 -5.87
CA VAL A 59 22.53 3.99 -6.30
C VAL A 59 22.68 4.22 -7.80
N ASP A 60 21.73 3.76 -8.62
CA ASP A 60 21.75 3.91 -10.08
C ASP A 60 20.33 4.10 -10.65
N PRO A 61 19.71 5.26 -10.42
CA PRO A 61 18.27 5.47 -10.69
C PRO A 61 17.92 5.45 -12.17
N VAL A 62 18.90 5.70 -13.05
CA VAL A 62 18.74 5.73 -14.51
C VAL A 62 19.46 4.57 -15.20
N HIS A 63 19.95 3.59 -14.43
CA HIS A 63 20.60 2.38 -14.95
C HIS A 63 21.82 2.66 -15.85
N GLN A 64 22.57 3.73 -15.57
CA GLN A 64 23.72 4.14 -16.40
C GLN A 64 24.99 3.35 -16.07
N TYR A 65 25.07 2.75 -14.88
CA TYR A 65 26.26 2.06 -14.36
C TYR A 65 26.10 0.53 -14.31
N GLY A 66 24.92 0.00 -14.67
CA GLY A 66 24.66 -1.44 -14.68
C GLY A 66 24.67 -2.07 -13.29
N VAL A 67 24.31 -1.29 -12.26
CA VAL A 67 24.23 -1.80 -10.89
C VAL A 67 23.13 -2.86 -10.79
N PRO A 68 23.38 -4.03 -10.16
CA PRO A 68 22.38 -5.06 -10.01
C PRO A 68 21.25 -4.64 -9.05
N ALA A 69 20.18 -5.41 -9.03
CA ALA A 69 19.04 -5.17 -8.15
C ALA A 69 19.47 -5.07 -6.68
N SER A 70 18.85 -4.15 -5.96
CA SER A 70 19.10 -3.97 -4.52
C SER A 70 18.52 -5.12 -3.71
N VAL A 71 19.04 -5.30 -2.50
CA VAL A 71 18.48 -6.23 -1.52
C VAL A 71 17.00 -5.96 -1.24
N LEU A 72 16.53 -4.73 -1.40
CA LEU A 72 15.13 -4.35 -1.22
C LEU A 72 14.19 -4.92 -2.30
N GLU A 73 14.73 -5.27 -3.47
CA GLU A 73 13.92 -5.68 -4.63
C GLU A 73 13.68 -7.19 -4.70
N GLN A 74 14.30 -7.96 -3.79
CA GLN A 74 14.13 -9.40 -3.67
C GLN A 74 13.49 -9.76 -2.33
N TYR A 75 12.43 -10.57 -2.35
CA TYR A 75 11.69 -10.93 -1.14
C TYR A 75 12.53 -11.68 -0.11
N GLU A 76 13.52 -12.44 -0.57
CA GLU A 76 14.44 -13.25 0.22
C GLU A 76 15.47 -12.39 0.98
N THR A 77 15.75 -11.17 0.48
CA THR A 77 16.79 -10.29 1.04
C THR A 77 16.26 -8.98 1.60
N GLN A 78 15.05 -8.54 1.24
CA GLN A 78 14.51 -7.23 1.63
C GLN A 78 14.46 -7.04 3.15
N LEU A 79 14.23 -8.11 3.91
CA LEU A 79 14.15 -8.07 5.38
C LEU A 79 15.51 -7.82 6.06
N ARG A 80 16.61 -7.93 5.31
CA ARG A 80 17.97 -7.69 5.82
C ARG A 80 18.30 -6.20 5.90
N ASP A 81 17.59 -5.35 5.16
CA ASP A 81 17.81 -3.90 5.14
C ASP A 81 16.90 -3.20 6.18
N PRO A 82 17.45 -2.44 7.14
CA PRO A 82 16.66 -1.64 8.09
C PRO A 82 15.66 -0.68 7.42
N LEU A 83 15.95 -0.21 6.21
CA LEU A 83 15.08 0.68 5.44
C LEU A 83 13.74 0.00 5.10
N PHE A 84 13.72 -1.31 4.91
CA PHE A 84 12.49 -2.08 4.69
C PHE A 84 11.48 -1.83 5.82
N TYR A 85 11.91 -1.88 7.08
CA TYR A 85 11.02 -1.67 8.22
C TYR A 85 10.51 -0.23 8.31
N ARG A 86 11.27 0.75 7.83
CA ARG A 86 10.82 2.15 7.73
C ARG A 86 9.76 2.32 6.65
N ILE A 87 9.94 1.68 5.49
CA ILE A 87 8.94 1.63 4.41
C ILE A 87 7.67 0.94 4.90
N ALA A 88 7.81 -0.24 5.52
CA ALA A 88 6.68 -1.00 6.06
C ALA A 88 5.91 -0.20 7.10
N LYS A 89 6.59 0.50 8.03
CA LYS A 89 5.94 1.39 9.00
C LYS A 89 5.16 2.52 8.33
N ARG A 90 5.70 3.11 7.26
CA ARG A 90 5.01 4.16 6.48
C ARG A 90 3.76 3.61 5.80
N VAL A 91 3.83 2.42 5.23
CA VAL A 91 2.69 1.71 4.63
C VAL A 91 1.64 1.39 5.69
N LEU A 92 2.04 0.79 6.82
CA LEU A 92 1.14 0.46 7.94
C LEU A 92 0.41 1.68 8.50
N SER A 93 1.02 2.87 8.47
CA SER A 93 0.33 4.10 8.90
C SER A 93 -0.97 4.36 8.13
N ILE A 94 -1.07 3.94 6.87
CA ILE A 94 -2.28 4.07 6.04
C ILE A 94 -3.36 3.11 6.55
N TYR A 95 -2.99 1.88 6.91
CA TYR A 95 -3.91 0.90 7.46
C TYR A 95 -4.40 1.30 8.84
N TYR A 96 -3.51 1.78 9.72
CA TYR A 96 -3.92 2.28 11.04
C TYR A 96 -4.88 3.46 10.90
N HIS A 97 -4.60 4.39 9.99
CA HIS A 97 -5.52 5.49 9.69
C HIS A 97 -6.91 5.00 9.29
N TYR A 98 -6.99 4.00 8.40
CA TYR A 98 -8.25 3.39 8.01
C TYR A 98 -8.95 2.67 9.17
N LYS A 99 -8.23 1.79 9.88
CA LYS A 99 -8.79 0.98 10.98
C LYS A 99 -9.30 1.85 12.13
N ASN A 100 -8.64 2.98 12.40
CA ASN A 100 -9.07 3.94 13.43
C ASN A 100 -10.41 4.62 13.12
N LEU A 101 -10.88 4.59 11.85
CA LEU A 101 -12.18 5.14 11.45
C LEU A 101 -13.31 4.10 11.52
N LEU A 102 -12.98 2.82 11.74
CA LEU A 102 -13.97 1.76 11.90
C LEU A 102 -14.59 1.81 13.30
N LYS A 103 -15.84 1.37 13.39
CA LYS A 103 -16.49 1.18 14.69
C LYS A 103 -15.79 0.02 15.43
N PRO A 104 -15.50 0.17 16.73
CA PRO A 104 -15.03 -0.94 17.54
C PRO A 104 -16.02 -2.11 17.51
N TYR A 105 -15.51 -3.33 17.69
CA TYR A 105 -16.34 -4.51 17.85
C TYR A 105 -17.32 -4.34 19.02
N THR A 106 -18.57 -4.74 18.82
CA THR A 106 -19.57 -4.82 19.88
C THR A 106 -19.38 -6.09 20.69
N HIS A 107 -20.06 -6.20 21.84
CA HIS A 107 -20.02 -7.43 22.65
C HIS A 107 -20.53 -8.66 21.90
N GLU A 108 -21.39 -8.50 20.90
CA GLU A 108 -21.91 -9.61 20.09
C GLU A 108 -20.91 -10.06 19.01
N ASP A 109 -19.96 -9.21 18.63
CA ASP A 109 -18.95 -9.50 17.61
C ASP A 109 -17.70 -10.21 18.17
N LEU A 110 -17.51 -10.20 19.50
CA LEU A 110 -16.35 -10.77 20.21
C LEU A 110 -16.55 -12.25 20.56
#